data_AF-A0A2N2W2U7-F1
#
_entry.id   AF-A0A2N2W2U7-F1
#
_cell.length_a   1.000
_cell.length_b   1.000
_cell.length_c   1.000
_cell.angle_alpha   90.00
_cell.angle_beta   90.00
_cell.angle_gamma   90.00
#
_symmetry.space_group_name_H-M   'P 1'
#
loop_
_entity.id
_entity.type
_entity.pdbx_description
1 polymer ?
#
loop_
_entity_poly.entity_id
_entity_poly.type
_entity_poly.pdbx_seq_one_letter_code
_entity_poly.pdbx_strand_id
1 'polypeptide(L)'
;MNDCESVWKRIVSNSEIIELNTITGLRLSYKVDVDNIVWIGKEPTMRTLYRQSRKTICACFDARNRNLSPSQYPGTATSYKWALLNHPKIWFVQSI
;
A
#
# COMPACT_ATOMS: atom_id res chain seq x y z
N MET A 1 -8.70 -3.60 -16.46
CA MET A 1 -9.44 -4.14 -15.31
C MET A 1 -8.50 -4.10 -14.10
N ASN A 2 -8.89 -3.51 -12.97
CA ASN A 2 -8.03 -3.46 -11.78
C ASN A 2 -8.21 -4.74 -10.97
N ASP A 3 -7.62 -5.85 -11.42
CA ASP A 3 -7.53 -7.09 -10.64
C ASP A 3 -6.31 -7.08 -9.69
N CYS A 4 -6.25 -8.06 -8.78
CA CYS A 4 -5.21 -8.12 -7.77
C CYS A 4 -3.79 -8.18 -8.32
N GLU A 5 -3.58 -8.94 -9.39
CA GLU A 5 -2.28 -9.11 -10.02
C GLU A 5 -1.82 -7.80 -10.66
N SER A 6 -2.73 -7.13 -11.37
CA SER A 6 -2.44 -5.86 -12.04
C SER A 6 -2.10 -4.74 -11.03
N VAL A 7 -2.78 -4.69 -9.89
CA VAL A 7 -2.44 -3.73 -8.83
C VAL A 7 -1.13 -4.12 -8.14
N TRP A 8 -0.91 -5.41 -7.86
CA TRP A 8 0.33 -5.88 -7.25
C TRP A 8 1.56 -5.55 -8.11
N LYS A 9 1.49 -5.76 -9.43
CA LYS A 9 2.56 -5.36 -10.36
C LYS A 9 2.88 -3.87 -10.26
N ARG A 10 1.86 -3.01 -10.20
CA ARG A 10 2.07 -1.56 -10.02
C ARG A 10 2.71 -1.22 -8.68
N ILE A 11 2.32 -1.90 -7.60
CA ILE A 11 2.94 -1.74 -6.28
C ILE A 11 4.43 -2.07 -6.36
N VAL A 12 4.79 -3.20 -6.96
CA VAL A 12 6.20 -3.60 -7.16
C VAL A 12 6.95 -2.53 -7.96
N SER A 13 6.42 -2.13 -9.11
CA SER A 13 7.06 -1.15 -10.01
C SER A 13 7.23 0.25 -9.41
N ASN A 14 6.44 0.61 -8.40
CA ASN A 14 6.47 1.94 -7.79
C ASN A 14 7.11 1.97 -6.39
N SER A 15 7.61 0.84 -5.89
CA SER A 15 8.06 0.70 -4.49
C SER A 15 9.15 1.71 -4.11
N GLU A 16 10.11 1.99 -5.00
CA GLU A 16 11.21 2.91 -4.71
C GLU A 16 10.86 4.40 -4.90
N ILE A 17 9.66 4.72 -5.41
CA ILE A 17 9.29 6.06 -5.87
C ILE A 17 8.19 6.69 -5.01
N ILE A 18 7.29 5.88 -4.45
CA ILE A 18 6.14 6.37 -3.69
C ILE A 18 6.53 6.59 -2.23
N GLU A 19 6.26 7.80 -1.74
CA GLU A 19 6.26 8.13 -0.33
C GLU A 19 4.83 8.43 0.15
N LEU A 20 4.48 7.94 1.34
CA LEU A 20 3.17 8.14 1.94
C LEU A 20 3.31 8.88 3.27
N ASN A 21 2.45 9.87 3.49
CA ASN A 21 2.31 10.53 4.78
C ASN A 21 1.19 9.86 5.57
N THR A 22 1.48 9.44 6.80
CA THR A 22 0.44 8.97 7.71
C THR A 22 -0.32 10.15 8.30
N ILE A 23 -1.49 9.88 8.88
CA ILE A 23 -2.29 10.88 9.61
C ILE A 23 -1.48 11.48 10.78
N THR A 24 -0.55 10.73 11.36
CA THR A 24 0.32 11.17 12.45
C THR A 24 1.57 11.93 11.98
N GLY A 25 1.66 12.29 10.69
CA GLY A 25 2.79 13.04 10.13
C GLY A 25 4.03 12.19 9.82
N LEU A 26 3.97 10.87 9.99
CA LEU A 26 5.10 9.98 9.69
C LEU A 26 5.25 9.82 8.18
N ARG A 27 6.47 10.05 7.68
CA ARG A 27 6.84 9.80 6.29
C ARG A 27 7.31 8.37 6.11
N LEU A 28 6.59 7.63 5.28
CA LEU A 28 6.84 6.24 4.97
C LEU A 28 7.25 6.06 3.52
N SER A 29 8.25 5.21 3.32
CA SER A 29 8.50 4.52 2.07
C SER A 29 8.17 3.04 2.25
N TYR A 30 8.12 2.29 1.16
CA TYR A 30 8.00 0.84 1.24
C TYR A 30 8.90 0.15 0.22
N LYS A 31 9.25 -1.10 0.50
CA LYS A 31 9.84 -2.00 -0.47
C LYS A 31 8.99 -3.24 -0.61
N VAL A 32 9.07 -3.91 -1.75
CA VAL A 32 8.48 -5.24 -1.91
C VAL A 32 9.58 -6.29 -1.78
N ASP A 33 9.39 -7.25 -0.88
CA ASP A 33 10.11 -8.53 -0.90
C ASP A 33 9.15 -9.61 -1.37
N VAL A 34 9.64 -10.67 -2.03
CA VAL A 34 8.89 -11.87 -2.50
C VAL A 34 7.36 -11.67 -2.62
N ASP A 35 6.63 -11.77 -1.50
CA ASP A 35 5.17 -11.56 -1.41
C ASP A 35 4.75 -10.61 -0.27
N ASN A 36 5.57 -9.64 0.13
CA ASN A 36 5.25 -8.69 1.18
C ASN A 36 5.67 -7.26 0.84
N ILE A 37 4.86 -6.33 1.34
CA ILE A 37 5.21 -4.92 1.45
C ILE A 37 5.84 -4.68 2.80
N VAL A 38 7.02 -4.08 2.80
CA VAL A 38 7.80 -3.74 4.00
C VAL A 38 7.85 -2.23 4.12
N TRP A 39 7.20 -1.70 5.14
CA TRP A 39 7.12 -0.26 5.42
C TRP A 39 8.34 0.22 6.20
N ILE A 40 8.96 1.30 5.72
CA ILE A 40 10.20 1.86 6.25
C ILE A 40 9.97 3.34 6.54
N GLY A 41 10.15 3.73 7.80
CA GLY A 41 10.15 5.14 8.18
C GLY A 41 11.34 5.86 7.57
N LYS A 42 11.12 7.07 7.03
CA LYS A 42 12.20 7.90 6.49
C LYS A 42 13.00 8.63 7.56
N GLU A 43 12.57 8.57 8.82
CA GLU A 43 13.35 9.15 9.91
C GLU A 43 14.58 8.29 10.24
N PRO A 44 15.75 8.91 10.51
CA PRO A 44 17.04 8.22 10.58
C PRO A 44 17.15 7.06 11.57
N THR A 45 16.26 6.99 12.56
CA THR A 45 16.30 6.02 13.66
C THR A 45 15.31 4.88 13.52
N MET A 46 14.45 4.87 12.49
CA MET A 46 13.35 3.91 12.41
C MET A 46 13.69 2.66 11.59
N ARG A 47 13.54 1.50 12.23
CA ARG A 47 13.53 0.16 11.60
C ARG A 47 12.26 -0.02 10.75
N THR A 48 12.20 -1.14 10.03
CA THR A 48 10.95 -1.67 9.45
C THR A 48 9.81 -1.56 10.45
N LEU A 49 8.76 -0.82 10.08
CA LEU A 49 7.63 -0.56 10.95
C LEU A 49 6.59 -1.66 10.85
N TYR A 50 6.37 -2.16 9.63
CA TYR A 50 5.33 -3.13 9.38
C TYR A 50 5.58 -3.95 8.13
N ARG A 51 5.11 -5.20 8.13
CA ARG A 51 5.15 -6.12 6.98
C ARG A 51 3.74 -6.57 6.65
N GLN A 52 3.33 -6.41 5.39
CA GLN A 52 2.00 -6.77 4.90
C GLN A 52 2.11 -7.76 3.76
N SER A 53 1.50 -8.93 3.92
CA SER A 53 1.49 -9.92 2.84
C SER A 53 0.64 -9.45 1.66
N ARG A 54 1.04 -9.87 0.47
CA ARG A 54 0.30 -9.73 -0.78
C ARG A 54 -1.15 -10.17 -0.63
N LYS A 55 -1.38 -11.32 0.01
CA LYS A 55 -2.73 -11.83 0.31
C LYS A 55 -3.58 -10.80 1.07
N THR A 56 -2.99 -10.16 2.08
CA THR A 56 -3.68 -9.14 2.87
C THR A 56 -3.96 -7.88 2.06
N ILE A 57 -3.01 -7.43 1.25
CA ILE A 57 -3.19 -6.30 0.33
C ILE A 57 -4.29 -6.62 -0.69
N CYS A 58 -4.29 -7.83 -1.24
CA CYS A 58 -5.27 -8.25 -2.23
C CYS A 58 -6.68 -8.39 -1.65
N ALA A 59 -6.82 -8.87 -0.42
CA ALA A 59 -8.10 -8.89 0.27
C ALA A 59 -8.71 -7.47 0.43
N CYS A 60 -7.88 -6.42 0.40
CA CYS A 60 -8.35 -5.04 0.51
C CYS A 60 -8.88 -4.44 -0.81
N PHE A 61 -8.76 -5.14 -1.95
CA PHE A 61 -9.22 -4.57 -3.22
C PHE A 61 -10.72 -4.38 -3.30
N ASP A 62 -11.50 -5.31 -2.77
CA ASP A 62 -12.96 -5.16 -2.75
C ASP A 62 -13.39 -3.97 -1.89
N ALA A 63 -12.74 -3.79 -0.74
CA ALA A 63 -12.97 -2.64 0.12
C ALA A 63 -12.62 -1.32 -0.58
N ARG A 64 -11.53 -1.29 -1.36
CA ARG A 64 -11.15 -0.12 -2.16
C ARG A 64 -12.10 0.16 -3.32
N ASN A 65 -12.50 -0.88 -4.06
CA ASN A 65 -13.46 -0.79 -5.16
C ASN A 65 -14.80 -0.23 -4.69
N ARG A 66 -15.22 -0.60 -3.47
CA ARG A 66 -16.42 -0.08 -2.80
C ARG A 66 -16.20 1.27 -2.11
N ASN A 67 -15.02 1.88 -2.27
CA ASN A 67 -14.64 3.15 -1.66
C ASN A 67 -14.86 3.22 -0.15
N LEU A 68 -14.61 2.10 0.55
CA LEU A 68 -14.79 2.02 1.99
C LEU A 68 -13.72 2.84 2.74
N SER A 69 -14.06 3.20 3.98
CA SER A 69 -13.12 3.89 4.87
C SER A 69 -11.95 2.96 5.29
N PRO A 70 -10.79 3.51 5.70
CA PRO A 70 -9.60 2.70 6.02
C PRO A 70 -9.83 1.64 7.11
N SER A 71 -10.74 1.88 8.05
CA SER A 71 -11.08 0.94 9.14
C SER A 71 -11.82 -0.30 8.64
N GLN A 72 -12.37 -0.27 7.43
CA GLN A 72 -13.13 -1.37 6.82
C GLN A 72 -12.25 -2.25 5.92
N TYR A 73 -10.94 -1.99 5.84
CA TYR A 73 -10.01 -2.80 5.07
C TYR A 73 -9.65 -4.06 5.88
N PRO A 74 -9.75 -5.28 5.32
CA PRO A 74 -9.51 -6.50 6.07
C PRO A 74 -8.09 -6.60 6.66
N GLY A 75 -8.00 -7.18 7.85
CA GLY A 75 -6.78 -7.34 8.64
C GLY A 75 -6.62 -6.27 9.74
N THR A 76 -5.47 -6.23 10.41
CA THR A 76 -5.20 -5.32 11.54
C THR A 76 -4.96 -3.87 11.09
N ALA A 77 -5.25 -2.94 12.01
CA ALA A 77 -5.71 -1.56 11.81
C ALA A 77 -4.67 -0.49 11.38
N THR A 78 -3.46 -0.86 10.98
CA THR A 78 -2.54 0.09 10.36
C THR A 78 -2.93 0.29 8.89
N SER A 79 -3.67 1.37 8.63
CA SER A 79 -4.30 1.77 7.36
C SER A 79 -3.35 2.03 6.19
N TYR A 80 -2.09 1.59 6.25
CA TYR A 80 -1.11 1.76 5.17
C TYR A 80 -1.56 1.09 3.86
N LYS A 81 -2.35 0.02 3.95
CA LYS A 81 -2.98 -0.62 2.78
C LYS A 81 -3.91 0.37 2.07
N TRP A 82 -4.74 1.08 2.82
CA TRP A 82 -5.63 2.10 2.26
C TRP A 82 -4.82 3.22 1.61
N ALA A 83 -3.80 3.76 2.30
CA ALA A 83 -2.98 4.83 1.75
C ALA A 83 -2.27 4.41 0.45
N LEU A 84 -1.73 3.20 0.42
CA LEU A 84 -1.11 2.61 -0.76
C LEU A 84 -2.10 2.44 -1.92
N LEU A 85 -3.26 1.82 -1.64
CA LEU A 85 -4.27 1.50 -2.64
C LEU A 85 -5.10 2.71 -3.10
N ASN A 86 -4.98 3.85 -2.43
CA ASN A 86 -5.51 5.12 -2.89
C ASN A 86 -4.47 5.98 -3.61
N HIS A 87 -3.21 5.56 -3.64
CA HIS A 87 -2.18 6.30 -4.35
C HIS A 87 -2.45 6.25 -5.87
N PRO A 88 -2.42 7.40 -6.58
CA PRO A 88 -2.87 7.46 -7.96
C PRO A 88 -2.06 6.57 -8.91
N LYS A 89 -0.74 6.48 -8.70
CA LYS A 89 0.16 5.60 -9.47
C LYS A 89 -0.10 4.10 -9.28
N ILE A 90 -0.76 3.71 -8.19
CA ILE A 90 -1.08 2.32 -7.88
C ILE A 90 -2.46 1.96 -8.39
N TRP A 91 -3.44 2.87 -8.22
CA TRP A 91 -4.83 2.55 -8.44
C TRP A 91 -5.34 2.93 -9.83
N PHE A 92 -5.00 4.11 -10.33
CA PHE A 92 -5.43 4.53 -11.66
C PHE A 92 -4.59 3.81 -12.71
N VAL A 93 -5.26 3.40 -13.79
CA VAL A 93 -4.58 2.96 -15.00
C VAL A 93 -4.03 4.22 -15.63
N GLN A 94 -2.71 4.29 -15.87
CA GLN A 94 -2.20 5.33 -16.75
C GLN A 94 -2.84 5.08 -18.12
N SER A 95 -3.74 5.97 -18.54
CA SER A 95 -4.16 6.04 -19.93
C SER A 95 -2.91 6.38 -20.73
N ILE A 96 -2.39 5.41 -21.47
CA ILE A 96 -1.41 5.63 -22.54
C ILE A 96 -2.19 6.06 -23.77
#